data_AF-A0AAW2VUB8-F1
#
_entry.id   AF-A0AAW2VUB8-F1
#
_cell.length_a   1.000
_cell.length_b   1.000
_cell.length_c   1.000
_cell.angle_alpha   90.00
_cell.angle_beta   90.00
_cell.angle_gamma   90.00
#
_symmetry.space_group_name_H-M   'P 1'
#
loop_
_entity.id
_entity.type
_entity.pdbx_description
1 polymer ?
#
loop_
_entity_poly.entity_id
_entity_poly.type
_entity_poly.pdbx_seq_one_letter_code
_entity_poly.pdbx_strand_id
1 'polypeptide(L)'
;MNLQPDYKPCHAMQCIVDTLRVYVKALGQEINFYKSTMVFSSNTPLPVHEELARVIGFRRVDMHEKYFGLPGLVGHSQRAVFDGLRDRVCQCIFW
;
A
#
# COMPACT_ATOMS: atom_id res chain seq x y z
N MET A 1 -28.28 -15.24 8.34
CA MET A 1 -27.21 -16.24 8.50
C MET A 1 -26.04 -15.81 7.61
N ASN A 2 -25.10 -15.04 8.18
CA ASN A 2 -23.87 -14.68 7.47
C ASN A 2 -22.92 -15.87 7.57
N LEU A 3 -22.95 -16.75 6.57
CA LEU A 3 -21.88 -17.70 6.34
C LEU A 3 -20.70 -16.91 5.79
N GLN A 4 -19.80 -16.47 6.68
CA GLN A 4 -18.45 -16.14 6.24
C GLN A 4 -17.83 -17.44 5.74
N PRO A 5 -17.43 -17.56 4.46
CA PRO A 5 -16.77 -18.75 3.98
C PRO A 5 -15.48 -18.93 4.79
N ASP A 6 -15.32 -20.12 5.36
CA ASP A 6 -14.16 -20.54 6.12
C ASP A 6 -12.96 -20.71 5.16
N TYR A 7 -12.45 -19.57 4.70
CA TYR A 7 -11.37 -19.50 3.73
C TYR A 7 -10.05 -19.33 4.48
N LYS A 8 -9.21 -20.37 4.40
CA LYS A 8 -7.92 -20.44 5.09
C LYS A 8 -6.94 -19.46 4.45
N PRO A 9 -6.29 -18.59 5.25
CA PRO A 9 -5.28 -17.68 4.73
C PRO A 9 -4.11 -18.47 4.14
N CYS A 10 -3.66 -18.12 2.93
CA CYS A 10 -2.49 -18.80 2.37
C CYS A 10 -1.24 -18.56 3.24
N HIS A 11 -0.39 -19.58 3.40
CA HIS A 11 0.74 -19.56 4.32
C HIS A 11 1.66 -18.34 4.13
N ALA A 12 1.88 -17.92 2.88
CA ALA A 12 2.72 -16.76 2.56
C ALA A 12 2.16 -15.44 3.13
N MET A 13 0.83 -15.26 3.14
CA MET A 13 0.21 -14.06 3.69
C MET A 13 0.38 -13.99 5.21
N GLN A 14 0.24 -15.13 5.87
CA GLN A 14 0.43 -15.21 7.33
C GLN A 14 1.87 -14.83 7.71
N CYS A 15 2.86 -15.30 6.94
CA CYS A 15 4.26 -14.93 7.16
C CYS A 15 4.51 -13.41 7.07
N ILE A 16 3.89 -12.72 6.11
CA ILE A 16 4.04 -11.26 5.95
C ILE A 16 3.51 -10.53 7.18
N VAL A 17 2.32 -10.91 7.65
CA VAL A 17 1.69 -10.31 8.83
C VAL A 17 2.53 -10.51 10.08
N ASP A 18 3.02 -11.74 10.28
CA ASP A 18 3.80 -12.07 11.46
C ASP A 18 5.17 -11.35 11.45
N THR A 19 5.79 -11.22 10.27
CA THR A 19 7.04 -10.45 10.11
C THR A 19 6.83 -8.98 10.46
N LEU A 20 5.76 -8.36 9.96
CA LEU A 20 5.43 -6.97 10.27
C LEU A 20 5.17 -6.76 11.77
N ARG A 21 4.47 -7.70 12.41
CA ARG A 21 4.22 -7.66 13.86
C ARG A 21 5.51 -7.75 14.67
N VAL A 22 6.41 -8.67 14.31
CA VAL A 22 7.71 -8.81 14.99
C VAL A 22 8.54 -7.55 14.83
N TYR A 23 8.61 -7.00 13.62
CA TYR A 23 9.38 -5.80 13.32
C TYR A 23 8.90 -4.59 14.13
N VAL A 24 7.59 -4.35 14.12
CA VAL A 24 6.97 -3.22 14.81
C VAL A 24 7.12 -3.35 16.33
N LYS A 25 6.96 -4.57 16.86
CA LYS A 25 7.18 -4.87 18.27
C LYS A 25 8.64 -4.64 18.68
N ALA A 26 9.60 -5.02 17.85
CA ALA A 26 11.03 -4.80 18.11
C ALA A 26 11.38 -3.30 18.15
N LEU A 27 10.68 -2.47 17.37
CA LEU A 27 10.84 -1.02 17.37
C LEU A 27 10.02 -0.29 18.45
N GLY A 28 9.17 -1.01 19.21
CA GLY A 28 8.25 -0.40 20.18
C GLY A 28 7.22 0.52 19.53
N GLN A 29 6.89 0.29 18.27
CA GLN A 29 5.94 1.07 17.51
C GLN A 29 4.59 0.35 17.42
N GLU A 30 3.58 1.03 16.87
CA GLU A 30 2.31 0.44 16.49
C GLU A 30 1.98 0.76 15.03
N ILE A 31 1.28 -0.15 14.37
CA ILE A 31 0.80 0.06 13.01
C ILE A 31 -0.44 0.96 13.05
N ASN A 32 -0.40 2.08 12.35
CA ASN A 32 -1.58 2.92 12.17
C ASN A 32 -2.45 2.38 11.02
N PHE A 33 -3.37 1.47 11.33
CA PHE A 33 -4.28 0.84 10.37
C PHE A 33 -5.13 1.84 9.57
N TYR A 34 -5.39 3.03 10.12
CA TYR A 34 -6.16 4.07 9.43
C TYR A 34 -5.34 4.76 8.33
N LYS A 35 -4.03 4.94 8.56
CA LYS A 35 -3.09 5.52 7.57
C LYS A 35 -2.51 4.48 6.62
N SER A 36 -2.48 3.22 7.04
CA SER A 36 -1.99 2.10 6.23
C SER A 36 -3.04 1.69 5.20
N THR A 37 -2.63 1.66 3.94
CA THR A 37 -3.47 1.25 2.81
C THR A 37 -2.74 0.22 1.95
N MET A 38 -3.49 -0.61 1.23
CA MET A 38 -2.94 -1.61 0.31
C MET A 38 -3.33 -1.30 -1.13
N VAL A 39 -2.33 -1.40 -2.00
CA VAL A 39 -2.46 -1.40 -3.46
C VAL A 39 -1.94 -2.73 -3.96
N PHE A 40 -2.61 -3.25 -4.98
CA PHE A 40 -2.26 -4.53 -5.59
C PHE A 40 -1.94 -4.33 -7.07
N SER A 41 -1.10 -5.22 -7.61
CA SER A 41 -0.85 -5.24 -9.05
C SER A 41 -2.07 -5.74 -9.83
N SER A 42 -2.13 -5.38 -11.11
CA SER A 42 -3.13 -5.90 -12.06
C SER A 42 -3.09 -7.42 -12.21
N ASN A 43 -1.96 -8.06 -11.87
CA ASN A 43 -1.76 -9.49 -12.03
C ASN A 43 -2.27 -10.30 -10.82
N THR A 44 -2.78 -9.64 -9.79
CA THR A 44 -3.27 -10.32 -8.59
C THR A 44 -4.79 -10.56 -8.71
N PRO A 45 -5.29 -11.81 -8.58
CA PRO A 45 -6.71 -12.12 -8.70
C PRO A 45 -7.54 -11.50 -7.58
N LEU A 46 -8.73 -10.97 -7.88
CA LEU A 46 -9.60 -10.28 -6.91
C LEU A 46 -9.86 -11.03 -5.58
N PRO A 47 -10.08 -12.36 -5.57
CA PRO A 47 -10.29 -13.10 -4.30
C PRO A 47 -9.11 -12.97 -3.33
N VAL A 48 -7.88 -12.87 -3.86
CA VAL A 48 -6.65 -12.70 -3.08
C VAL A 48 -6.59 -11.31 -2.44
N HIS A 49 -7.15 -10.29 -3.10
CA HIS A 49 -7.20 -8.93 -2.54
C HIS A 49 -8.15 -8.87 -1.35
N GLU A 50 -9.31 -9.49 -1.47
CA GLU A 50 -10.34 -9.53 -0.41
C GLU A 50 -9.85 -10.32 0.80
N GLU A 51 -9.18 -11.45 0.56
CA GLU A 51 -8.54 -12.25 1.60
C GLU A 51 -7.50 -11.43 2.37
N LEU A 52 -6.58 -10.76 1.65
CA LEU A 52 -5.51 -9.98 2.27
C LEU A 52 -6.08 -8.78 3.05
N ALA A 53 -7.07 -8.08 2.49
CA ALA A 53 -7.74 -6.98 3.16
C ALA A 53 -8.41 -7.43 4.46
N ARG A 54 -9.03 -8.62 4.47
CA ARG A 54 -9.65 -9.20 5.68
C ARG A 54 -8.62 -9.61 6.73
N VAL A 55 -7.50 -10.20 6.32
CA VAL A 55 -6.46 -10.71 7.24
C VAL A 55 -5.66 -9.56 7.88
N ILE A 56 -5.30 -8.55 7.09
CA ILE A 56 -4.43 -7.45 7.53
C ILE A 56 -5.24 -6.27 8.09
N GLY A 57 -6.47 -6.05 7.61
CA GLY A 57 -7.34 -4.96 8.05
C GLY A 57 -6.98 -3.58 7.47
N PHE A 58 -6.09 -3.50 6.48
CA PHE A 58 -5.80 -2.24 5.79
C PHE A 58 -6.88 -1.91 4.75
N ARG A 59 -7.10 -0.61 4.55
CA ARG A 59 -7.99 -0.12 3.49
C ARG A 59 -7.36 -0.40 2.13
N ARG A 60 -8.12 -1.03 1.23
CA ARG A 60 -7.75 -1.15 -0.18
C ARG A 60 -7.96 0.19 -0.89
N VAL A 61 -6.98 0.58 -1.70
CA VAL A 61 -7.06 1.71 -2.63
C VAL A 61 -6.54 1.25 -3.97
N ASP A 62 -7.06 1.82 -5.05
CA ASP A 62 -6.66 1.46 -6.41
C ASP A 62 -5.29 2.04 -6.77
N MET A 63 -4.92 3.17 -6.16
CA MET A 63 -3.62 3.80 -6.35
C MET A 63 -3.24 4.63 -5.11
N HIS A 64 -1.95 4.62 -4.76
CA HIS A 64 -1.42 5.62 -3.84
C HIS A 64 -1.28 6.95 -4.59
N GLU A 65 -2.11 7.93 -4.24
CA GLU A 65 -2.16 9.21 -4.96
C GLU A 65 -0.81 9.93 -4.97
N LYS A 66 -0.10 9.97 -3.83
CA LYS A 66 1.23 10.58 -3.67
C LYS A 66 2.01 9.94 -2.53
N TYR A 67 3.29 9.64 -2.75
CA TYR A 67 4.25 9.31 -1.69
C TYR A 67 5.24 10.47 -1.55
N PHE A 68 5.29 11.10 -0.37
CA PHE A 68 6.05 12.35 -0.14
C PHE A 68 5.82 13.46 -1.18
N GLY A 69 4.60 13.55 -1.70
CA GLY A 69 4.22 14.55 -2.71
C GLY A 69 4.60 14.18 -4.15
N LEU A 70 5.33 13.08 -4.36
CA LEU A 70 5.63 12.53 -5.68
C LEU A 70 4.53 11.57 -6.11
N PRO A 71 4.16 11.52 -7.41
CA PRO A 71 3.17 10.55 -7.88
C PRO A 71 3.62 9.13 -7.53
N GLY A 72 2.76 8.38 -6.83
CA GLY A 72 3.07 7.06 -6.28
C GLY A 72 3.26 5.97 -7.34
N LEU A 73 2.83 6.22 -8.57
CA LEU A 73 3.00 5.32 -9.70
C LEU A 73 3.73 6.05 -10.84
N VAL A 74 5.03 5.79 -10.98
CA VAL A 74 5.78 6.15 -12.18
C VAL A 74 5.40 5.12 -13.24
N GLY A 75 4.50 5.47 -14.15
CA GLY A 75 4.22 4.65 -15.34
C GLY A 75 5.44 4.59 -16.29
N HIS A 76 5.23 4.25 -17.55
CA HIS A 76 6.31 4.17 -18.55
C HIS A 76 7.04 5.50 -18.84
N SER A 77 6.51 6.63 -18.35
CA SER A 77 7.03 7.96 -18.62
C SER A 77 7.78 8.52 -17.41
N GLN A 78 9.07 8.19 -17.32
CA GLN A 78 9.98 8.84 -16.37
C GLN A 78 10.02 10.37 -16.60
N ARG A 79 9.86 10.82 -17.86
CA ARG A 79 9.83 12.24 -18.22
C ARG A 79 8.70 13.00 -17.52
N ALA A 80 7.46 12.48 -17.53
CA ALA A 80 6.33 13.17 -16.90
C ALA A 80 6.52 13.36 -15.38
N VAL A 81 7.19 12.40 -14.73
CA VAL A 81 7.50 12.49 -13.30
C VAL A 81 8.61 13.51 -13.03
N PHE A 82 9.65 13.52 -13.86
CA PHE A 82 10.73 14.51 -13.76
C PHE A 82 10.29 15.92 -14.12
N ASP A 83 9.40 16.10 -15.10
CA ASP A 83 8.81 17.41 -15.41
C ASP A 83 7.97 17.91 -14.23
N GLY A 84 7.12 17.06 -13.64
CA GLY A 84 6.38 17.42 -12.42
C GLY A 84 7.28 17.73 -11.20
N LEU A 85 8.45 17.08 -11.10
CA LEU A 85 9.45 17.39 -10.08
C LEU A 85 10.13 18.74 -10.36
N ARG A 86 10.56 18.99 -11.60
CA ARG A 86 11.17 20.25 -12.03
C ARG A 86 10.25 21.42 -11.72
N ASP A 87 8.97 21.32 -12.12
CA ASP A 87 8.01 22.40 -11.94
C ASP A 87 7.81 22.74 -10.45
N ARG A 88 7.83 21.73 -9.57
CA ARG A 88 7.78 21.93 -8.10
C ARG A 88 9.04 22.60 -7.55
N VAL A 89 10.22 22.15 -7.98
CA VAL A 89 11.50 22.73 -7.54
C VAL A 89 11.60 24.18 -8.01
N CYS A 90 11.21 24.47 -9.25
CA CYS A 90 11.16 25.83 -9.78
C CYS A 90 10.18 26.71 -8.99
N GLN A 91 9.00 26.21 -8.59
CA GLN A 91 8.09 26.98 -7.73
C GLN A 91 8.67 27.28 -6.34
N CYS A 92 9.53 26.42 -5.80
CA CYS A 92 10.19 26.66 -4.51
C CYS A 92 11.36 27.65 -4.59
N ILE A 93 11.95 27.87 -5.78
CA ILE A 93 13.09 28.78 -5.99
C ILE A 93 12.63 30.23 -6.24
N PHE A 94 11.37 30.45 -6.62
CA PHE A 94 10.79 31.77 -6.92
C PHE A 94 9.98 32.40 -5.76
N TRP A 95 10.31 32.06 -4.52
CA TRP A 95 9.83 32.76 -3.31
C TRP A 95 10.99 33.41 -2.56
#